data_AF-A0A963GXZ5-F1
#
_entry.id   AF-A0A963GXZ5-F1
#
_cell.length_a   1.000
_cell.length_b   1.000
_cell.length_c   1.000
_cell.angle_alpha   90.00
_cell.angle_beta   90.00
_cell.angle_gamma   90.00
#
_symmetry.space_group_name_H-M   'P 1'
#
loop_
_entity.id
_entity.type
_entity.pdbx_description
1 polymer ?
#
loop_
_entity_poly.entity_id
_entity_poly.type
_entity_poly.pdbx_seq_one_letter_code
_entity_poly.pdbx_strand_id
1 'polypeptide(L)'
;MAKPIPPSTREINRLRAAAALIPIIESGLASSRFSIERAALMASFCEWTTKRPAEHPEAVRLATSVGAGVARLKIALSGLA
;
A
#
# COMPACT_ATOMS: atom_id res chain seq x y z
N MET A 1 -4.56 -28.99 -11.38
CA MET A 1 -4.07 -28.00 -12.35
C MET A 1 -3.50 -26.81 -11.58
N ALA A 2 -2.23 -26.48 -11.76
CA ALA A 2 -1.65 -25.27 -11.15
C ALA A 2 -2.28 -24.04 -11.83
N LYS A 3 -2.79 -23.09 -11.05
CA LYS A 3 -3.24 -21.80 -11.59
C LYS A 3 -2.04 -21.15 -12.30
N PRO A 4 -2.21 -20.60 -13.51
CA PRO A 4 -1.15 -19.84 -14.17
C PRO A 4 -0.66 -18.76 -13.21
N ILE A 5 0.65 -18.64 -13.03
CA ILE A 5 1.23 -17.54 -12.26
C ILE A 5 0.86 -16.27 -13.03
N PRO A 6 0.12 -15.32 -12.43
CA PRO A 6 -0.26 -14.09 -13.11
C PRO A 6 1.00 -13.39 -13.63
N PRO A 7 0.97 -12.78 -14.82
CA PRO A 7 2.14 -12.08 -15.36
C PRO A 7 2.61 -11.04 -14.35
N SER A 8 3.78 -11.28 -13.77
CA SER A 8 4.36 -10.43 -12.73
C SER A 8 4.98 -9.20 -13.39
N THR A 9 4.13 -8.25 -13.79
CA THR A 9 4.64 -6.94 -14.21
C THR A 9 5.22 -6.23 -12.98
N ARG A 10 6.23 -5.39 -13.21
CA ARG A 10 6.86 -4.61 -12.13
C ARG A 10 5.83 -3.79 -11.35
N GLU A 11 4.78 -3.33 -12.02
CA GLU A 11 3.68 -2.56 -11.44
C GLU A 11 2.81 -3.38 -10.49
N ILE A 12 2.35 -4.57 -10.91
CA ILE A 12 1.55 -5.44 -10.06
C ILE A 12 2.33 -5.84 -8.80
N ASN A 13 3.64 -6.09 -8.93
CA ASN A 13 4.48 -6.41 -7.77
C ASN A 13 4.65 -5.24 -6.80
N ARG A 14 4.79 -4.00 -7.30
CA ARG A 14 4.82 -2.80 -6.44
C ARG A 14 3.51 -2.64 -5.68
N LEU A 15 2.39 -2.81 -6.36
CA LEU A 15 1.04 -2.75 -5.77
C LEU A 15 0.83 -3.84 -4.71
N ARG A 16 1.28 -5.08 -4.96
CA ARG A 16 1.24 -6.16 -3.96
C ARG A 16 2.09 -5.83 -2.74
N ALA A 17 3.29 -5.29 -2.93
CA ALA A 17 4.16 -4.87 -1.83
C ALA A 17 3.51 -3.75 -1.00
N ALA A 18 2.94 -2.74 -1.64
CA ALA A 18 2.21 -1.67 -0.95
C ALA A 18 1.01 -2.20 -0.16
N ALA A 19 0.22 -3.10 -0.76
CA ALA A 19 -0.92 -3.73 -0.09
C ALA A 19 -0.51 -4.51 1.16
N ALA A 20 0.62 -5.22 1.12
CA ALA A 20 1.17 -5.94 2.27
C ALA A 20 1.78 -5.01 3.32
N LEU A 21 2.36 -3.87 2.91
CA LEU A 21 2.97 -2.90 3.83
C LEU A 21 1.94 -2.13 4.66
N ILE A 22 0.78 -1.80 4.11
CA ILE A 22 -0.26 -1.03 4.82
C ILE A 22 -0.59 -1.60 6.22
N PRO A 23 -0.97 -2.88 6.40
CA PRO A 23 -1.28 -3.40 7.73
C PRO A 23 -0.07 -3.43 8.66
N ILE A 24 1.15 -3.55 8.13
CA ILE A 24 2.39 -3.47 8.90
C ILE A 24 2.61 -2.05 9.45
N ILE A 25 2.35 -1.03 8.63
CA ILE A 25 2.42 0.38 9.03
C ILE A 25 1.34 0.69 10.07
N GLU A 26 0.09 0.28 9.83
CA GLU A 26 -1.04 0.47 10.75
C GLU A 26 -0.73 -0.16 12.13
N SER A 27 -0.28 -1.42 12.15
CA SER A 27 0.12 -2.10 13.39
C SER A 27 1.32 -1.43 14.06
N GLY A 28 2.32 -1.01 13.29
CA GLY A 28 3.52 -0.37 13.83
C GLY A 28 3.24 1.00 14.44
N LEU A 29 2.28 1.75 13.89
CA LEU A 29 1.76 2.99 14.48
C LEU A 29 1.00 2.70 15.78
N ALA A 30 0.06 1.75 15.75
CA ALA A 30 -0.75 1.40 16.93
C ALA A 30 0.09 0.91 18.11
N SER A 31 1.22 0.25 17.84
CA SER A 31 2.15 -0.24 18.86
C SER A 31 3.32 0.71 19.14
N SER A 32 3.31 1.94 18.63
CA SER A 32 4.41 2.92 18.74
C SER A 32 5.79 2.39 18.32
N ARG A 33 5.85 1.37 17.45
CA ARG A 33 7.10 0.80 16.92
C ARG A 33 7.67 1.61 15.76
N PHE A 34 6.83 2.40 15.09
CA PHE A 34 7.25 3.34 14.07
C PHE A 34 7.00 4.77 14.54
N SER A 35 7.98 5.65 14.29
CA SER A 35 7.75 7.09 14.40
C SER A 35 6.77 7.55 13.31
N ILE A 36 6.10 8.67 13.56
CA ILE A 36 5.18 9.31 12.62
C ILE A 36 5.89 9.57 11.27
N GLU A 37 7.10 10.11 11.31
CA GLU A 37 7.91 10.40 10.12
C GLU A 37 8.22 9.15 9.30
N ARG A 38 8.62 8.05 9.97
CA ARG A 38 8.90 6.78 9.30
C ARG A 38 7.64 6.21 8.65
N ALA A 39 6.52 6.23 9.37
CA ALA A 39 5.24 5.77 8.83
C ALA A 39 4.77 6.64 7.65
N ALA A 40 4.95 7.96 7.71
CA ALA A 40 4.62 8.88 6.63
C ALA A 40 5.45 8.63 5.35
N LEU A 41 6.75 8.33 5.49
CA LEU A 41 7.61 7.96 4.37
C LEU A 41 7.14 6.64 3.72
N MET A 42 6.79 5.63 4.53
CA MET A 42 6.27 4.36 4.01
C MET A 42 4.89 4.52 3.35
N ALA A 43 4.02 5.37 3.89
CA ALA A 43 2.73 5.71 3.29
C ALA A 43 2.91 6.42 1.94
N SER A 44 3.91 7.31 1.81
CA SER A 44 4.26 7.97 0.55
C SER A 44 4.69 6.98 -0.53
N PHE A 45 5.44 5.94 -0.17
CA PHE A 45 5.74 4.84 -1.09
C PHE A 45 4.47 4.14 -1.56
N CYS A 46 3.57 3.78 -0.63
CA CYS A 46 2.33 3.10 -0.96
C CYS A 46 1.46 3.94 -1.90
N GLU A 47 1.34 5.25 -1.64
CA GLU A 47 0.63 6.20 -2.50
C GLU A 47 1.26 6.30 -3.91
N TRP A 48 2.58 6.33 -4.00
CA TRP A 48 3.26 6.37 -5.30
C TRP A 48 2.93 5.14 -6.16
N THR A 49 2.75 3.96 -5.56
CA THR A 49 2.43 2.73 -6.33
C THR A 49 1.09 2.78 -7.04
N THR A 50 0.16 3.65 -6.62
CA THR A 50 -1.15 3.81 -7.27
C THR A 50 -1.15 4.83 -8.40
N LYS A 51 -0.02 5.51 -8.65
CA LYS A 51 0.11 6.44 -9.79
C LYS A 51 0.26 5.65 -11.08
N ARG A 52 -0.79 5.65 -11.92
CA ARG A 52 -0.90 4.95 -13.21
C ARG A 52 -0.93 3.42 -13.08
N PRO A 53 -2.01 2.84 -12.52
CA PRO A 53 -2.17 1.40 -12.56
C PRO A 53 -2.29 0.93 -14.02
N ALA A 54 -1.61 -0.17 -14.38
CA ALA A 54 -1.90 -0.87 -15.62
C ALA A 54 -3.41 -1.13 -15.75
N GLU A 55 -3.92 -1.15 -16.98
CA GLU A 55 -5.30 -1.51 -17.30
C GLU A 55 -5.65 -2.97 -16.93
N HIS A 56 -4.67 -3.73 -16.46
CA HIS A 56 -4.86 -5.08 -15.98
C HIS A 56 -5.80 -5.12 -14.76
N PRO A 57 -6.87 -5.96 -14.76
CA PRO A 57 -7.88 -5.95 -13.70
C PRO A 57 -7.32 -6.16 -12.27
N GLU A 58 -6.26 -6.97 -12.12
CA GLU A 58 -5.59 -7.14 -10.83
C GLU A 58 -4.89 -5.86 -10.37
N ALA A 59 -4.25 -5.11 -11.28
CA ALA A 59 -3.60 -3.86 -10.93
C ALA A 59 -4.62 -2.82 -10.48
N VAL A 60 -5.76 -2.72 -11.17
CA VAL A 60 -6.89 -1.87 -10.77
C VAL A 60 -7.38 -2.24 -9.36
N ARG A 61 -7.67 -3.52 -9.12
CA ARG A 61 -8.13 -4.01 -7.81
C ARG A 61 -7.13 -3.70 -6.69
N LEU A 62 -5.85 -3.95 -6.93
CA LEU A 62 -4.81 -3.66 -5.95
C LEU A 62 -4.67 -2.16 -5.72
N ALA A 63 -4.70 -1.33 -6.77
CA ALA A 63 -4.61 0.12 -6.65
C ALA A 63 -5.77 0.70 -5.85
N THR A 64 -7.00 0.20 -6.04
CA THR A 64 -8.15 0.57 -5.20
C THR A 64 -7.93 0.21 -3.74
N SER A 65 -7.47 -1.02 -3.46
CA SER A 65 -7.19 -1.47 -2.10
C SER A 65 -6.07 -0.67 -1.42
N VAL A 66 -4.99 -0.40 -2.15
CA VAL A 66 -3.86 0.41 -1.66
C VAL A 66 -4.32 1.85 -1.41
N GLY A 67 -5.09 2.44 -2.32
CA GLY A 67 -5.63 3.79 -2.17
C GLY A 67 -6.49 3.93 -0.91
N ALA A 68 -7.38 2.98 -0.65
CA ALA A 68 -8.18 2.95 0.57
C ALA A 68 -7.32 2.83 1.84
N GLY A 69 -6.25 2.01 1.80
CA GLY A 69 -5.31 1.88 2.91
C GLY A 69 -4.48 3.14 3.16
N VAL A 70 -3.98 3.78 2.10
CA VAL A 70 -3.27 5.05 2.17
C VAL A 70 -4.16 6.14 2.79
N ALA A 71 -5.45 6.19 2.42
CA ALA A 71 -6.39 7.14 3.01
C ALA A 71 -6.51 6.96 4.53
N ARG A 72 -6.63 5.72 5.01
CA ARG A 72 -6.65 5.44 6.46
C ARG A 72 -5.35 5.82 7.15
N LEU A 73 -4.20 5.50 6.55
CA LEU A 73 -2.89 5.88 7.09
C LEU A 73 -2.76 7.40 7.21
N LYS A 74 -3.20 8.16 6.21
CA LYS A 74 -3.18 9.64 6.25
C LYS A 74 -4.05 10.18 7.39
N ILE A 75 -5.26 9.65 7.57
CA ILE A 75 -6.14 10.03 8.69
C ILE A 75 -5.45 9.75 10.04
N ALA A 76 -4.87 8.56 10.19
CA ALA A 76 -4.15 8.19 11.42
C ALA A 76 -2.96 9.12 11.68
N LEU A 77 -2.16 9.43 10.66
CA LEU A 77 -1.00 10.31 10.79
C LEU A 77 -1.39 11.77 11.10
N SER A 78 -2.46 12.28 10.49
CA SER A 78 -2.95 13.64 10.76
C SER A 78 -3.57 13.79 12.16
N GLY A 79 -4.12 12.72 12.74
CA GLY A 79 -4.60 12.72 14.12
C GLY A 79 -3.51 12.62 15.19
N LEU A 80 -2.26 12.35 14.78
CA LEU A 80 -1.10 12.20 15.65
C LEU A 80 -0.12 13.39 15.58
N ALA A 81 -0.35 14.32 14.63
CA ALA A 81 0.40 15.56 14.45
C ALA A 81 -0.19 16.68 15.31
#